data_AF-A0A3N5HVC2-F1
#
_entry.id   AF-A0A3N5HVC2-F1
#
_cell.length_a   1.000
_cell.length_b   1.000
_cell.length_c   1.000
_cell.angle_alpha   90.00
_cell.angle_beta   90.00
_cell.angle_gamma   90.00
#
_symmetry.space_group_name_H-M   'P 1'
#
loop_
_entity.id
_entity.type
_entity.pdbx_description
1 polymer ?
#
loop_
_entity_poly.entity_id
_entity_poly.type
_entity_poly.pdbx_seq_one_letter_code
_entity_poly.pdbx_strand_id
1 'polypeptide(L)' 'PAVARFVPADRLVLETDCPFLPPQGHRGRRNEPAYLALTAACVAELRGEPLDTLGPRTSDNARRLFRVD' A
#
# COMPACT_ATOMS: atom_id res chain seq x y z
N PRO A 1 6.12 10.48 -0.05
CA PRO A 1 5.52 9.38 -0.85
C PRO A 1 6.19 9.14 -2.21
N ALA A 2 6.73 10.16 -2.90
CA ALA A 2 7.34 10.01 -4.23
C ALA A 2 8.47 8.97 -4.32
N VAL A 3 9.16 8.64 -3.21
CA VAL A 3 10.17 7.58 -3.16
C VAL A 3 9.62 6.19 -3.51
N ALA A 4 8.31 5.95 -3.29
CA ALA A 4 7.65 4.67 -3.59
C ALA A 4 7.72 4.29 -5.08
N ARG A 5 7.89 5.27 -5.98
CA ARG A 5 8.06 5.01 -7.43
C ARG A 5 9.36 4.28 -7.77
N PHE A 6 10.36 4.37 -6.90
CA PHE A 6 11.69 3.80 -7.13
C PHE A 6 11.88 2.42 -6.50
N VAL A 7 10.96 1.98 -5.63
CA VAL A 7 11.02 0.64 -5.04
C VAL A 7 10.78 -0.39 -6.14
N PRO A 8 11.64 -1.43 -6.28
CA PRO A 8 11.40 -2.51 -7.23
C PRO A 8 10.03 -3.14 -7.03
N ALA A 9 9.35 -3.44 -8.15
CA ALA A 9 7.97 -3.93 -8.14
C ALA A 9 7.78 -5.22 -7.33
N ASP A 10 8.80 -6.08 -7.25
CA ASP A 10 8.81 -7.34 -6.50
C ASP A 10 9.21 -7.19 -5.02
N ARG A 11 9.53 -5.97 -4.58
CA ARG A 11 9.98 -5.65 -3.21
C ARG A 11 9.09 -4.65 -2.49
N LEU A 12 7.95 -4.29 -3.09
CA LEU A 12 7.00 -3.35 -2.53
C LEU A 12 5.89 -4.10 -1.78
N VAL A 13 5.70 -3.76 -0.51
CA VAL A 13 4.56 -4.15 0.31
C VAL A 13 3.84 -2.88 0.79
N LEU A 14 2.55 -3.00 1.10
CA LEU A 14 1.74 -1.88 1.59
C LEU A 14 1.26 -2.17 3.00
N GLU A 15 1.17 -1.11 3.81
CA GLU A 15 0.61 -1.17 5.15
C GLU A 15 -0.18 0.11 5.47
N THR A 16 -0.94 0.06 6.57
CA THR A 16 -1.61 1.23 7.16
C THR A 16 -0.85 1.77 8.36
N ASP A 17 -0.10 0.94 9.08
CA ASP A 17 0.39 1.23 10.44
C ASP A 17 -0.75 1.54 11.44
N CYS A 18 -1.93 0.97 11.22
CA CYS A 18 -3.05 1.16 12.13
C CYS A 18 -2.72 0.60 13.53
N PRO A 19 -3.11 1.28 14.63
CA PRO A 19 -4.09 2.38 14.68
C PRO A 19 -3.54 3.78 14.39
N PHE A 20 -2.26 3.92 14.04
CA PHE A 20 -1.56 5.18 13.82
C PHE A 20 -1.59 5.63 12.35
N LEU A 21 -1.09 6.84 12.08
CA LEU A 21 -0.87 7.37 10.73
C LEU A 21 -2.08 7.30 9.76
N PRO A 22 -3.27 7.80 10.14
CA PRO A 22 -4.41 7.85 9.23
C PRO A 22 -4.06 8.63 7.94
N PRO A 23 -4.57 8.17 6.78
CA PRO A 23 -4.33 8.85 5.50
C PRO A 23 -4.88 10.28 5.53
N GLN A 24 -4.38 11.14 4.63
CA GLN A 24 -4.67 12.59 4.60
C GLN A 24 -6.14 12.96 4.88
N GLY A 25 -7.10 12.36 4.18
CA GLY A 25 -8.54 12.65 4.33
C GLY A 25 -9.19 12.13 5.63
N HIS A 26 -8.48 11.33 6.43
CA HIS A 26 -8.95 10.72 7.67
C HIS A 26 -8.12 11.16 8.89
N ARG A 27 -7.23 12.14 8.73
CA ARG A 27 -6.39 12.65 9.81
C ARG A 27 -7.22 13.14 11.01
N GLY A 28 -6.69 12.91 12.22
CA GLY A 28 -7.40 13.19 13.47
C GLY A 28 -8.38 12.09 13.91
N ARG A 29 -8.53 11.02 13.12
CA ARG A 29 -9.29 9.80 13.48
C ARG A 29 -8.34 8.61 13.61
N ARG A 30 -8.81 7.54 14.25
CA ARG A 30 -8.08 6.25 14.31
C ARG A 30 -7.89 5.73 12.89
N ASN A 31 -6.68 5.24 12.58
CA ASN A 31 -6.46 4.55 11.32
C ASN A 31 -6.98 3.11 11.41
N GLU A 32 -7.42 2.56 10.28
CA GLU A 32 -8.05 1.25 10.20
C GLU A 32 -7.46 0.45 9.04
N PRO A 33 -7.38 -0.90 9.12
CA PRO A 33 -6.90 -1.74 8.03
C PRO A 33 -7.62 -1.50 6.69
N ALA A 34 -8.92 -1.15 6.75
CA ALA A 34 -9.74 -0.86 5.58
C ALA A 34 -9.22 0.33 4.75
N TYR A 35 -8.41 1.23 5.35
CA TYR A 35 -7.83 2.36 4.64
C TYR A 35 -6.61 2.00 3.78
N LEU A 36 -6.16 0.74 3.79
CA LEU A 36 -5.06 0.26 2.93
C LEU A 36 -5.31 0.53 1.43
N ALA A 37 -6.59 0.46 1.00
CA ALA A 37 -6.98 0.76 -0.37
C ALA A 37 -6.63 2.20 -0.80
N LEU A 38 -6.65 3.16 0.14
CA LEU A 38 -6.27 4.55 -0.13
C LEU A 38 -4.75 4.68 -0.34
N THR A 39 -3.95 3.95 0.45
CA THR A 39 -2.50 3.86 0.25
C THR A 39 -2.19 3.23 -1.11
N ALA A 40 -2.86 2.12 -1.45
CA ALA A 40 -2.68 1.44 -2.72
C ALA A 40 -3.00 2.33 -3.92
N ALA A 41 -4.12 3.06 -3.89
CA ALA A 41 -4.50 4.01 -4.93
C ALA A 41 -3.45 5.13 -5.11
N CYS A 42 -2.94 5.70 -4.00
CA CYS A 42 -1.90 6.73 -4.05
C CYS A 42 -0.60 6.19 -4.66
N VAL A 43 -0.19 4.97 -4.30
CA VAL A 43 1.03 4.37 -4.85
C VAL A 43 0.87 4.00 -6.33
N ALA A 44 -0.32 3.53 -6.74
CA ALA A 44 -0.64 3.24 -8.14
C ALA A 44 -0.53 4.50 -9.01
N GLU A 45 -1.10 5.62 -8.54
CA GLU A 45 -0.98 6.93 -9.20
C GLU A 45 0.49 7.37 -9.31
N LEU A 46 1.26 7.27 -8.23
CA LEU A 46 2.69 7.64 -8.22
C LEU A 46 3.56 6.80 -9.16
N ARG A 47 3.15 5.57 -9.44
CA ARG A 47 3.85 4.62 -10.30
C ARG A 47 3.32 4.61 -11.74
N GLY A 48 2.20 5.28 -12.01
CA GLY A 48 1.55 5.26 -13.32
C GLY A 48 1.08 3.87 -13.73
N GLU A 49 0.71 3.01 -12.77
CA GLU A 49 0.22 1.66 -13.04
C GLU A 49 -1.21 1.43 -12.50
N PRO A 50 -2.02 0.56 -13.12
CA PRO A 50 -3.38 0.29 -12.65
C PRO A 50 -3.40 -0.33 -11.25
N LEU A 51 -4.40 0.05 -10.44
CA LEU A 51 -4.60 -0.52 -9.10
C LEU A 51 -4.82 -2.03 -9.16
N ASP A 52 -5.55 -2.52 -10.17
CA ASP A 52 -5.82 -3.96 -10.39
C ASP A 52 -4.56 -4.76 -10.71
N THR A 53 -3.47 -4.09 -11.13
CA THR A 53 -2.16 -4.72 -11.35
C THR A 53 -1.29 -4.61 -10.10
N LEU A 54 -1.29 -3.45 -9.43
CA LEU A 54 -0.48 -3.20 -8.24
C LEU A 54 -0.94 -4.03 -7.04
N GLY A 55 -2.26 -4.14 -6.84
CA GLY A 55 -2.87 -4.85 -5.72
C GLY A 55 -2.38 -6.30 -5.64
N PRO A 56 -2.69 -7.16 -6.63
CA PRO A 56 -2.24 -8.56 -6.64
C PRO A 56 -0.74 -8.70 -6.46
N ARG A 57 0.06 -7.86 -7.13
CA ARG A 57 1.52 -7.92 -7.02
C ARG A 57 2.02 -7.64 -5.61
N THR A 58 1.49 -6.61 -4.95
CA THR A 58 1.88 -6.28 -3.58
C THR A 58 1.39 -7.31 -2.57
N SER A 59 0.23 -7.94 -2.82
CA SER A 59 -0.23 -9.11 -2.05
C SER A 59 0.72 -10.29 -2.21
N ASP A 60 1.14 -10.62 -3.43
CA ASP A 60 2.06 -11.73 -3.69
C ASP A 60 3.45 -11.48 -3.08
N ASN A 61 3.92 -10.22 -3.11
CA ASN A 61 5.14 -9.82 -2.42
C ASN A 61 5.02 -10.06 -0.91
N ALA A 62 3.89 -9.69 -0.30
CA ALA A 62 3.65 -9.90 1.13
C ALA A 62 3.56 -11.38 1.47
N ARG A 63 2.85 -12.19 0.68
CA ARG A 63 2.79 -13.65 0.83
C ARG A 63 4.18 -14.28 0.79
N ARG A 64 5.00 -13.90 -0.19
CA ARG A 64 6.39 -14.37 -0.33
C ARG A 64 7.25 -13.95 0.86
N LEU A 65 7.13 -12.70 1.32
CA LEU A 65 7.93 -12.14 2.40
C LEU A 65 7.59 -12.79 3.76
N PHE A 66 6.30 -12.90 4.06
CA PHE A 66 5.81 -13.35 5.37
C PHE A 66 5.48 -14.84 5.42
N ARG A 67 5.53 -15.55 4.28
CA ARG A 67 5.18 -16.98 4.14
C ARG A 67 3.75 -17.27 4.59
N VAL A 68 2.81 -16.51 4.04
CA VAL A 68 1.36 -16.61 4.32
C VAL A 68 0.57 -16.78 3.02
N ASP A 69 -0.58 -17.44 3.08
CA ASP A 69 -1.46 -17.73 1.93
C ASP A 69 -2.62 -16.73 1.82
#